data_AF-A0A191HW42-F1
#
_entry.id   AF-A0A191HW42-F1
#
_cell.length_a   1.000
_cell.length_b   1.000
_cell.length_c   1.000
_cell.angle_alpha   90.00
_cell.angle_beta   90.00
_cell.angle_gamma   90.00
#
_symmetry.space_group_name_H-M   'P 1'
#
loop_
_entity.id
_entity.type
_entity.pdbx_description
1 polymer ?
#
loop_
_entity_poly.entity_id
_entity_poly.type
_entity_poly.pdbx_seq_one_letter_code
_entity_poly.pdbx_strand_id
1 'polypeptide(L)'
;MHARGIAPIAPLVRNQAVAMGRINDAITYGAHSEFWMDTDDITIKKIIHSTVAITSSPYYPEPFQVTFENANMDFSIWTLKGMLVLE
;
A
#
# COMPACT_ATOMS: atom_id res chain seq x y z
N MET A 1 8.81 8.40 -19.45
CA MET A 1 8.12 8.34 -18.14
C MET A 1 9.11 8.75 -17.07
N HIS A 2 8.71 9.67 -16.20
CA HIS A 2 9.51 10.08 -15.04
C HIS A 2 8.67 9.88 -13.79
N ALA A 3 9.33 9.66 -12.65
CA ALA A 3 8.66 9.55 -11.37
C ALA A 3 9.54 10.11 -10.26
N ARG A 4 8.91 10.60 -9.20
CA ARG A 4 9.56 10.92 -7.93
C ARG A 4 8.71 10.43 -6.77
N GLY A 5 9.36 10.14 -5.65
CA GLY A 5 8.67 9.78 -4.44
C GLY A 5 9.45 10.19 -3.20
N ILE A 6 8.72 10.36 -2.11
CA ILE A 6 9.26 10.59 -0.78
C ILE A 6 8.48 9.72 0.20
N ALA A 7 9.18 9.12 1.16
CA ALA A 7 8.57 8.35 2.24
C ALA A 7 9.36 8.60 3.54
N PRO A 8 8.72 8.60 4.71
CA PRO A 8 9.41 8.65 5.97
C PRO A 8 10.23 7.37 6.19
N ILE A 9 11.35 7.50 6.88
CA ILE A 9 12.11 6.34 7.36
C ILE A 9 11.40 5.79 8.60
N ALA A 10 10.97 4.54 8.53
CA ALA A 10 10.32 3.86 9.63
C ALA A 10 11.23 3.77 10.88
N PRO A 11 10.71 3.94 12.11
CA PRO A 11 11.51 3.79 13.31
C PRO A 11 12.08 2.38 13.47
N LEU A 12 13.36 2.29 13.84
CA LEU A 12 14.04 1.02 14.08
C LEU A 12 13.40 0.24 15.23
N VAL A 13 13.20 -1.05 15.00
CA VAL A 13 12.74 -2.00 16.02
C VAL A 13 13.49 -3.33 15.89
N ARG A 14 13.63 -4.05 17.00
CA ARG A 14 14.35 -5.34 17.02
C ARG A 14 13.51 -6.49 16.48
N ASN A 15 12.20 -6.45 16.70
CA ASN A 15 11.30 -7.49 16.23
C ASN A 15 11.09 -7.33 14.72
N GLN A 16 11.47 -8.35 13.94
CA GLN A 16 11.42 -8.32 12.48
C GLN A 16 9.99 -8.22 11.92
N ALA A 17 9.02 -8.89 12.53
CA ALA A 17 7.63 -8.80 12.10
C ALA A 17 7.06 -7.39 12.29
N VAL A 18 7.37 -6.77 13.43
CA VAL A 18 7.00 -5.37 13.70
C VAL A 18 7.75 -4.41 12.77
N ALA A 19 9.03 -4.68 12.47
CA ALA A 19 9.82 -3.88 11.54
C ALA A 19 9.20 -3.89 10.14
N MET A 20 8.81 -5.07 9.66
CA MET A 20 8.15 -5.25 8.37
C MET A 20 6.84 -4.47 8.29
N GLY A 21 6.00 -4.57 9.33
CA GLY A 21 4.77 -3.77 9.43
C GLY A 21 5.03 -2.27 9.30
N ARG A 22 5.98 -1.75 10.10
CA ARG A 22 6.30 -0.31 10.12
C ARG A 22 6.88 0.20 8.79
N ILE A 23 7.69 -0.60 8.10
CA ILE A 23 8.25 -0.21 6.79
C ILE A 23 7.13 -0.13 5.75
N ASN A 24 6.21 -1.09 5.73
CA ASN A 24 5.05 -1.06 4.82
C ASN A 24 4.10 0.09 5.16
N ASP A 25 3.88 0.36 6.44
CA ASP A 25 3.04 1.48 6.88
C ASP A 25 3.66 2.83 6.51
N ALA A 26 4.99 2.98 6.61
CA ALA A 26 5.69 4.19 6.20
C ALA A 26 5.47 4.53 4.72
N ILE A 27 5.36 3.52 3.86
CA ILE A 27 5.04 3.71 2.44
C ILE A 27 3.54 3.97 2.27
N THR A 28 2.69 3.10 2.82
CA THR A 28 1.24 3.11 2.58
C THR A 28 0.56 4.38 3.09
N TYR A 29 0.99 4.86 4.25
CA TYR A 29 0.36 5.99 4.95
C TYR A 29 1.21 7.26 4.93
N GLY A 30 2.52 7.14 4.69
CA GLY A 30 3.46 8.27 4.77
C GLY A 30 4.11 8.67 3.46
N ALA A 31 3.99 7.87 2.39
CA ALA A 31 4.64 8.20 1.14
C ALA A 31 3.79 9.11 0.25
N HIS A 32 4.49 9.93 -0.53
CA HIS A 32 3.95 10.67 -1.65
C HIS A 32 4.70 10.24 -2.91
N SER A 33 3.96 10.00 -4.00
CA SER A 33 4.52 9.66 -5.30
C SER A 33 3.92 10.57 -6.37
N GLU A 34 4.74 10.96 -7.34
CA GLU A 34 4.34 11.73 -8.50
C GLU A 34 4.88 11.05 -9.76
N PHE A 35 4.03 10.92 -10.77
CA PHE A 35 4.35 10.27 -12.04
C PHE A 35 4.05 11.23 -13.19
N TRP A 36 5.00 11.34 -14.13
CA TRP A 36 4.83 12.05 -15.40
C TRP A 36 4.77 11.04 -16.53
N MET A 37 3.62 10.98 -17.18
CA MET A 37 3.28 9.99 -18.19
C MET A 37 2.93 10.68 -19.50
N ASP A 38 3.25 10.01 -20.61
CA ASP A 38 2.85 10.41 -21.96
C ASP A 38 1.54 9.68 -22.29
N THR A 39 0.43 10.23 -21.80
CA THR A 39 -0.92 9.68 -21.96
C THR A 39 -1.97 10.76 -21.74
N ASP A 40 -3.24 10.45 -22.03
CA ASP A 40 -4.35 11.38 -21.88
C ASP A 40 -4.99 11.33 -20.47
N ASP A 41 -5.62 12.44 -20.09
CA ASP A 41 -6.28 12.58 -18.78
C ASP A 41 -7.42 11.59 -18.54
N ILE A 42 -8.09 11.09 -19.59
CA ILE A 42 -9.18 10.12 -19.46
C ILE A 42 -8.60 8.79 -18.98
N THR A 43 -7.46 8.38 -19.52
CA THR A 43 -6.72 7.20 -19.09
C THR A 43 -6.24 7.34 -17.64
N ILE A 44 -5.66 8.49 -17.27
CA ILE A 44 -5.21 8.76 -15.89
C ILE A 44 -6.38 8.69 -14.91
N LYS A 45 -7.51 9.35 -15.24
CA LYS A 45 -8.69 9.40 -14.38
C LYS A 45 -9.28 8.00 -14.10
N LYS A 46 -9.17 7.07 -15.06
CA LYS A 46 -9.62 5.68 -14.87
C LYS A 46 -8.79 4.90 -13.85
N ILE A 47 -7.49 5.17 -13.78
CA ILE A 47 -6.57 4.36 -12.96
C ILE A 47 -6.19 5.03 -11.63
N ILE A 48 -6.27 6.35 -11.51
CA ILE A 48 -5.68 7.06 -10.37
C ILE A 48 -6.22 6.56 -9.02
N HIS A 49 -7.50 6.18 -8.96
CA HIS A 49 -8.14 5.63 -7.75
C HIS A 49 -7.67 4.22 -7.37
N SER A 50 -7.11 3.43 -8.30
CA SER A 50 -6.54 2.11 -7.97
C SER A 50 -5.10 2.21 -7.46
N THR A 51 -4.45 3.37 -7.61
CA THR A 51 -3.02 3.54 -7.28
C THR A 51 -2.72 3.84 -5.82
N VAL A 52 -3.72 4.27 -5.04
CA VAL A 52 -3.55 4.67 -3.63
C VAL A 52 -4.41 3.83 -2.70
N ALA A 53 -3.84 3.37 -1.58
CA ALA A 53 -4.48 2.43 -0.68
C ALA A 53 -5.80 2.94 -0.09
N ILE A 54 -5.93 4.25 0.16
CA ILE A 54 -7.14 4.87 0.71
C ILE A 54 -8.40 4.66 -0.16
N THR A 55 -8.22 4.48 -1.47
CA THR A 55 -9.34 4.22 -2.40
C THR A 55 -9.33 2.81 -2.99
N SER A 56 -8.20 2.09 -2.93
CA SER A 56 -8.05 0.79 -3.60
C SER A 56 -7.96 -0.41 -2.65
N SER A 57 -7.72 -0.20 -1.36
CA SER A 57 -7.53 -1.28 -0.40
C SER A 57 -8.74 -1.42 0.52
N PRO A 58 -9.32 -2.62 0.68
CA PRO A 58 -10.36 -2.88 1.66
C PRO A 58 -9.84 -2.90 3.11
N TYR A 59 -8.51 -2.94 3.27
CA TYR A 59 -7.87 -2.96 4.57
C TYR A 59 -7.54 -1.58 5.11
N TYR A 60 -7.63 -0.54 4.30
CA TYR A 60 -7.34 0.80 4.78
C TYR A 60 -8.38 1.22 5.83
N PRO A 61 -8.00 1.79 7.00
CA PRO A 61 -6.68 2.29 7.39
C PRO A 61 -5.87 1.37 8.32
N GLU A 62 -6.13 0.06 8.33
CA GLU A 62 -5.53 -0.87 9.30
C GLU A 62 -4.00 -1.02 9.10
N PRO A 63 -3.21 -1.06 10.18
CA PRO A 63 -1.77 -1.30 10.09
C PRO A 63 -1.45 -2.60 9.36
N PHE A 64 -0.40 -2.60 8.54
CA PHE A 64 -0.02 -3.77 7.74
C PHE A 64 0.16 -5.00 8.62
N GLN A 65 0.81 -4.85 9.78
CA GLN A 65 1.05 -5.95 10.71
C GLN A 65 -0.26 -6.64 11.13
N VAL A 66 -1.30 -5.88 11.47
CA VAL A 66 -2.60 -6.42 11.91
C VAL A 66 -3.26 -7.20 10.76
N THR A 67 -3.28 -6.63 9.56
CA THR A 67 -3.87 -7.28 8.39
C THR A 67 -3.12 -8.57 8.00
N PHE A 68 -1.80 -8.57 8.17
CA PHE A 68 -0.93 -9.69 7.86
C PHE A 68 -1.03 -10.81 8.91
N GLU A 69 -1.14 -10.45 10.19
CA GLU A 69 -1.44 -11.40 11.27
C GLU A 69 -2.82 -12.06 11.08
N ASN A 70 -3.83 -11.29 10.68
CA ASN A 70 -5.17 -11.81 10.31
C ASN A 70 -5.16 -12.73 9.08
N ALA A 71 -4.09 -12.69 8.29
CA ALA A 71 -3.81 -13.60 7.18
C ALA A 71 -2.86 -14.74 7.58
N ASN A 72 -2.65 -14.96 8.89
CA ASN A 72 -1.75 -15.98 9.43
C ASN A 72 -0.31 -15.85 8.89
N MET A 73 0.11 -14.60 8.63
CA MET A 73 1.41 -14.25 8.05
C MET A 73 1.67 -14.91 6.67
N ASP A 74 0.62 -15.23 5.92
CA ASP A 74 0.70 -15.77 4.56
C ASP A 74 0.27 -14.70 3.55
N PHE A 75 1.20 -14.30 2.68
CA PHE A 75 0.96 -13.32 1.63
C PHE A 75 -0.11 -13.75 0.63
N SER A 76 -0.25 -15.04 0.36
CA SER A 76 -1.26 -15.58 -0.56
C SER A 76 -2.65 -15.37 0.02
N ILE A 77 -2.81 -15.67 1.32
CA ILE A 77 -4.08 -15.47 2.04
C ILE A 77 -4.38 -13.97 2.17
N TRP A 78 -3.38 -13.15 2.48
CA TRP A 78 -3.53 -11.69 2.61
C TRP A 78 -4.01 -11.07 1.29
N THR A 79 -3.42 -11.48 0.16
CA THR A 79 -3.78 -10.96 -1.16
C THR A 79 -5.18 -11.42 -1.58
N LEU A 80 -5.52 -12.69 -1.39
CA LEU A 80 -6.83 -13.24 -1.74
C LEU A 80 -7.95 -12.60 -0.93
N LYS A 81 -7.76 -12.44 0.39
CA LYS A 81 -8.74 -11.74 1.22
C LYS A 81 -8.89 -10.27 0.82
N GLY A 82 -7.84 -9.63 0.27
CA GLY A 82 -7.92 -8.27 -0.25
C GLY A 82 -8.69 -8.18 -1.57
N MET A 83 -8.63 -9.21 -2.42
CA MET A 83 -9.43 -9.29 -3.64
C MET A 83 -10.91 -9.59 -3.35
N LEU A 84 -11.21 -10.45 -2.36
CA LEU A 84 -12.58 -10.88 -2.03
C LEU A 84 -13.48 -9.78 -1.45
N VAL A 85 -12.93 -8.61 -1.11
CA VAL A 85 -13.70 -7.45 -0.62
C VAL A 85 -13.96 -6.43 -1.76
N LEU A 86 -13.38 -6.65 -2.94
CA LEU A 86 -13.57 -5.80 -4.12
C LEU A 86 -14.63 -6.34 -5.10
N GLU A 87 -15.43 -7.33 -4.68
CA GLU A 87 -16.63 -7.81 -5.40
C GLU A 87 -17.93 -7.20 -4.85
#